data_AF-A0A2P2M7Q7-F1
#
_entry.id   AF-A0A2P2M7Q7-F1
#
_cell.length_a   1.000
_cell.length_b   1.000
_cell.length_c   1.000
_cell.angle_alpha   90.00
_cell.angle_beta   90.00
_cell.angle_gamma   90.00
#
_symmetry.space_group_name_H-M   'P 1'
#
loop_
_entity.id
_entity.type
_entity.pdbx_description
1 polymer ?
#
loop_
_entity_poly.entity_id
_entity_poly.type
_entity_poly.pdbx_seq_one_letter_code
_entity_poly.pdbx_strand_id
1 'polypeptide(L)'
;MAPHIPDLIAALVRRMQSAQITGLRSSLLLIFARMVHMSAPNVEQFVHMLISIPAIGYDNSFVYVMSEWSKLQGEIQGAYQIKVSTSALALLLSSGHTELGKVNVHSHLIKSTAGITTRSKAKLAPDQWTEVPLPVKMLGLLADQLIEMQEQVLAGDDEASDWEEIQEADVESDKNLLYSAAAPSFGRTTYDQLEAMAKAFNENQEDDEDDDLLSVADPLNEINLPNYLADFFRNFSHGNRQLFDHLCQSLTQAQRDAIAVVLNG
;
A
#
# COMPACT_ATOMS: atom_id res chain seq x y z
N MET A 1 18.57 -9.67 -17.91
CA MET A 1 17.18 -9.16 -17.94
C MET A 1 16.57 -9.49 -19.30
N ALA A 2 15.36 -10.01 -19.33
CA ALA A 2 14.75 -10.57 -20.53
C ALA A 2 14.45 -9.49 -21.59
N PRO A 3 14.64 -9.77 -22.90
CA PRO A 3 14.51 -8.79 -23.99
C PRO A 3 13.10 -8.17 -24.11
N HIS A 4 12.09 -8.78 -23.50
CA HIS A 4 10.68 -8.38 -23.60
C HIS A 4 10.18 -7.50 -22.44
N ILE A 5 11.01 -7.19 -21.45
CA ILE A 5 10.61 -6.35 -20.30
C ILE A 5 10.16 -4.94 -20.72
N PRO A 6 10.88 -4.22 -21.62
CA PRO A 6 10.44 -2.89 -22.05
C PRO A 6 9.09 -2.91 -22.78
N ASP A 7 8.85 -3.93 -23.61
CA ASP A 7 7.58 -4.09 -24.32
C ASP A 7 6.43 -4.37 -23.34
N LEU A 8 6.69 -5.15 -22.30
CA LEU A 8 5.74 -5.40 -21.22
C LEU A 8 5.40 -4.12 -20.47
N ILE A 9 6.40 -3.33 -20.06
CA ILE A 9 6.18 -2.03 -19.40
C ILE A 9 5.34 -1.12 -20.30
N ALA A 10 5.68 -1.01 -21.58
CA ALA A 10 4.93 -0.20 -22.53
C ALA A 10 3.49 -0.68 -22.71
N ALA A 11 3.23 -2.00 -22.64
CA ALA A 11 1.88 -2.55 -22.68
C ALA A 11 1.10 -2.25 -21.38
N LEU A 12 1.73 -2.41 -20.21
CA LEU A 12 1.14 -2.11 -18.90
C LEU A 12 0.76 -0.64 -18.79
N VAL A 13 1.65 0.28 -19.19
CA VAL A 13 1.38 1.72 -19.20
C VAL A 13 0.17 2.04 -20.08
N ARG A 14 0.14 1.54 -21.32
CA ARG A 14 -1.01 1.73 -22.23
C ARG A 14 -2.31 1.15 -21.65
N ARG A 15 -2.23 -0.01 -20.99
CA ARG A 15 -3.40 -0.63 -20.36
C ARG A 15 -3.90 0.20 -19.18
N MET A 16 -3.01 0.71 -18.34
CA MET A 16 -3.34 1.57 -17.21
C MET A 16 -3.96 2.90 -17.67
N GLN A 17 -3.46 3.49 -18.76
CA GLN A 17 -4.00 4.74 -19.34
C GLN A 17 -5.40 4.58 -19.93
N SER A 18 -5.73 3.40 -20.46
CA SER A 18 -7.06 3.11 -21.01
C SER A 18 -8.04 2.54 -19.99
N ALA A 19 -7.56 2.11 -18.81
CA ALA A 19 -8.40 1.56 -17.76
C ALA A 19 -9.31 2.64 -17.15
N GLN A 20 -10.62 2.37 -17.10
CA GLN A 20 -11.61 3.25 -16.47
C GLN A 20 -11.99 2.81 -15.05
N ILE A 21 -11.61 1.59 -14.66
CA ILE A 21 -11.92 1.00 -13.36
C ILE A 21 -10.71 1.13 -12.46
N THR A 22 -10.91 1.69 -11.26
CA THR A 22 -9.86 1.89 -10.25
C THR A 22 -9.20 0.57 -9.84
N GLY A 23 -9.99 -0.48 -9.57
CA GLY A 23 -9.46 -1.79 -9.20
C GLY A 23 -8.47 -2.36 -10.21
N LEU A 24 -8.78 -2.27 -11.52
CA LEU A 24 -7.85 -2.69 -12.57
C LEU A 24 -6.55 -1.87 -12.57
N ARG A 25 -6.62 -0.56 -12.29
CA ARG A 25 -5.41 0.26 -12.18
C ARG A 25 -4.57 -0.18 -10.99
N SER A 26 -5.18 -0.45 -9.84
CA SER A 26 -4.48 -0.97 -8.66
C SER A 26 -3.82 -2.33 -8.93
N SER A 27 -4.50 -3.26 -9.62
CA SER A 27 -3.90 -4.56 -9.99
C SER A 27 -2.71 -4.39 -10.94
N LEU A 28 -2.81 -3.51 -11.95
CA LEU A 28 -1.68 -3.22 -12.85
C LEU A 28 -0.53 -2.54 -12.12
N LEU A 29 -0.84 -1.73 -11.12
CA LEU A 29 0.13 -1.06 -10.27
C LEU A 29 0.95 -2.05 -9.43
N LEU A 30 0.31 -3.10 -8.92
CA LEU A 30 1.01 -4.17 -8.22
C LEU A 30 2.02 -4.91 -9.11
N ILE A 31 1.75 -5.00 -10.41
CA ILE A 31 2.74 -5.54 -11.36
C ILE A 31 3.98 -4.64 -11.41
N PHE A 32 3.82 -3.31 -11.46
CA PHE A 32 4.96 -2.38 -11.36
C PHE A 32 5.69 -2.52 -10.01
N ALA A 33 4.96 -2.68 -8.90
CA ALA A 33 5.57 -2.90 -7.58
C ALA A 33 6.41 -4.18 -7.54
N ARG A 34 5.90 -5.30 -8.06
CA ARG A 34 6.68 -6.54 -8.20
C ARG A 34 7.90 -6.33 -9.11
N MET A 35 7.79 -5.57 -10.19
CA MET A 35 8.93 -5.24 -11.06
C MET A 35 10.01 -4.41 -10.37
N VAL A 36 9.64 -3.52 -9.43
CA VAL A 36 10.60 -2.81 -8.57
C VAL A 36 11.38 -3.81 -7.73
N HIS A 37 10.69 -4.73 -7.06
CA HIS A 37 11.32 -5.78 -6.26
C HIS A 37 12.25 -6.68 -7.06
N MET A 38 11.82 -7.12 -8.26
CA MET A 38 12.66 -7.89 -9.18
C MET A 38 13.89 -7.13 -9.68
N SER A 39 13.84 -5.80 -9.64
CA SER A 39 14.94 -4.95 -10.07
C SER A 39 15.91 -4.63 -8.94
N ALA A 40 15.57 -4.91 -7.67
CA ALA A 40 16.47 -4.71 -6.54
C ALA A 40 17.72 -5.59 -6.67
N PRO A 41 18.94 -5.07 -6.37
CA PRO A 41 19.23 -3.73 -5.85
C PRO A 41 19.31 -2.62 -6.92
N ASN A 42 19.21 -2.95 -8.21
CA ASN A 42 19.36 -2.03 -9.34
C ASN A 42 18.04 -1.30 -9.73
N VAL A 43 17.30 -0.78 -8.75
CA VAL A 43 16.00 -0.11 -8.97
C VAL A 43 16.11 1.06 -9.97
N GLU A 44 17.26 1.74 -10.01
CA GLU A 44 17.55 2.81 -10.98
C GLU A 44 17.37 2.36 -12.44
N GLN A 45 17.71 1.11 -12.78
CA GLN A 45 17.55 0.58 -14.15
C GLN A 45 16.08 0.49 -14.55
N PHE A 46 15.21 0.12 -13.60
CA PHE A 46 13.76 0.11 -13.82
C PHE A 46 13.22 1.52 -14.01
N VAL A 47 13.68 2.49 -13.21
CA VAL A 47 13.33 3.90 -13.37
C VAL A 47 13.77 4.43 -14.74
N HIS A 48 15.00 4.16 -15.16
CA HIS A 48 15.50 4.49 -16.51
C HIS A 48 14.64 3.89 -17.62
N MET A 49 14.18 2.66 -17.46
CA MET A 49 13.30 2.01 -18.44
C MET A 49 11.95 2.72 -18.55
N LEU A 50 11.33 3.07 -17.42
CA LEU A 50 10.09 3.85 -17.41
C LEU A 50 10.27 5.24 -18.04
N ILE A 51 11.40 5.89 -17.84
CA ILE A 51 11.69 7.20 -18.46
C ILE A 51 11.82 7.07 -19.99
N SER A 52 12.36 5.96 -20.48
CA SER A 52 12.54 5.73 -21.92
C SER A 52 11.24 5.48 -22.69
N ILE A 53 10.15 5.17 -21.98
CA ILE A 53 8.86 4.81 -22.58
C ILE A 53 7.90 6.02 -22.49
N PRO A 54 7.27 6.44 -23.60
CA PRO A 54 6.32 7.55 -23.58
C PRO A 54 4.99 7.17 -22.94
N ALA A 55 4.36 8.12 -22.26
CA ALA A 55 2.99 8.00 -21.74
C ALA A 55 2.14 9.18 -22.22
N ILE A 56 0.91 8.91 -22.68
CA ILE A 56 0.03 9.94 -23.24
C ILE A 56 -0.30 10.99 -22.16
N GLY A 57 0.00 12.27 -22.44
CA GLY A 57 -0.28 13.38 -21.53
C GLY A 57 0.73 13.60 -20.39
N TYR A 58 1.86 12.90 -20.41
CA TYR A 58 2.94 13.01 -19.44
C TYR A 58 4.29 13.05 -20.16
N ASP A 59 5.32 13.61 -19.50
CA ASP A 59 6.67 13.70 -20.08
C ASP A 59 7.27 12.31 -20.37
N ASN A 60 7.01 11.35 -19.48
CA ASN A 60 7.41 9.95 -19.64
C ASN A 60 6.55 9.03 -18.77
N SER A 61 6.72 7.72 -18.93
CA SER A 61 5.93 6.73 -18.18
C SER A 61 6.24 6.73 -16.69
N PHE A 62 7.45 7.11 -16.28
CA PHE A 62 7.77 7.22 -14.85
C PHE A 62 6.90 8.28 -14.17
N VAL A 63 6.79 9.49 -14.76
CA VAL A 63 5.92 10.56 -14.22
C VAL A 63 4.47 10.08 -14.12
N TYR A 64 3.97 9.42 -15.17
CA TYR A 64 2.61 8.90 -15.20
C TYR A 64 2.37 7.83 -14.10
N VAL A 65 3.22 6.81 -14.05
CA VAL A 65 3.09 5.70 -13.10
C VAL A 65 3.16 6.21 -11.67
N MET A 66 4.13 7.08 -11.34
CA MET A 66 4.26 7.63 -9.99
C MET A 66 3.10 8.55 -9.62
N SER A 67 2.56 9.29 -10.59
CA SER A 67 1.35 10.12 -10.37
C SER A 67 0.13 9.28 -10.04
N GLU A 68 -0.09 8.17 -10.75
CA GLU A 68 -1.21 7.26 -10.45
C GLU A 68 -0.96 6.44 -9.17
N TRP A 69 0.27 5.99 -8.93
CA TRP A 69 0.64 5.27 -7.70
C TRP A 69 0.33 6.11 -6.47
N SER A 70 0.75 7.37 -6.47
CA SER A 70 0.55 8.25 -5.32
C SER A 70 -0.92 8.52 -4.97
N LYS A 71 -1.83 8.37 -5.95
CA LYS A 71 -3.29 8.48 -5.75
C LYS A 71 -3.91 7.17 -5.31
N LEU A 72 -3.46 6.05 -5.88
CA LEU A 72 -4.06 4.73 -5.67
C LEU A 72 -3.52 4.01 -4.45
N GLN A 73 -2.38 4.42 -3.88
CA GLN A 73 -1.75 3.71 -2.75
C GLN A 73 -2.73 3.47 -1.58
N GLY A 74 -3.52 4.48 -1.20
CA GLY A 74 -4.51 4.35 -0.12
C GLY A 74 -5.79 3.58 -0.50
N GLU A 75 -5.94 3.21 -1.77
CA GLU A 75 -7.06 2.40 -2.27
C GLU A 75 -6.66 0.92 -2.42
N ILE A 76 -5.39 0.57 -2.17
CA ILE A 76 -4.92 -0.82 -2.21
C ILE A 76 -5.41 -1.53 -0.95
N GLN A 77 -6.04 -2.69 -1.14
CA GLN A 77 -6.58 -3.52 -0.07
C GLN A 77 -5.94 -4.90 -0.12
N GLY A 78 -5.87 -5.55 1.06
CA GLY A 78 -5.26 -6.85 1.26
C GLY A 78 -3.81 -6.75 1.77
N ALA A 79 -3.50 -7.53 2.80
CA ALA A 79 -2.22 -7.46 3.52
C ALA A 79 -1.04 -7.71 2.59
N TYR A 80 -1.11 -8.74 1.74
CA TYR A 80 -0.07 -9.04 0.75
C TYR A 80 0.15 -7.89 -0.25
N GLN A 81 -0.92 -7.33 -0.82
CA GLN A 81 -0.86 -6.24 -1.80
C GLN A 81 -0.26 -4.97 -1.18
N ILE A 82 -0.61 -4.68 0.07
CA ILE A 82 -0.08 -3.55 0.83
C ILE A 82 1.41 -3.78 1.16
N LYS A 83 1.81 -5.00 1.60
CA LYS A 83 3.22 -5.38 1.79
C LYS A 83 4.03 -5.12 0.52
N VAL A 84 3.59 -5.64 -0.62
CA VAL A 84 4.29 -5.51 -1.92
C VAL A 84 4.41 -4.06 -2.37
N SER A 85 3.31 -3.31 -2.37
CA SER A 85 3.28 -1.93 -2.87
C SER A 85 4.06 -0.97 -1.97
N THR A 86 3.88 -1.07 -0.65
CA THR A 86 4.53 -0.19 0.33
C THR A 86 6.03 -0.42 0.38
N SER A 87 6.47 -1.68 0.41
CA SER A 87 7.90 -2.00 0.38
C SER A 87 8.56 -1.58 -0.93
N ALA A 88 7.85 -1.67 -2.06
CA ALA A 88 8.34 -1.17 -3.35
C ALA A 88 8.46 0.36 -3.39
N LEU A 89 7.51 1.11 -2.80
CA LEU A 89 7.62 2.57 -2.65
C LEU A 89 8.85 2.95 -1.82
N ALA A 90 9.12 2.24 -0.73
CA ALA A 90 10.32 2.43 0.08
C ALA A 90 11.59 2.17 -0.74
N LEU A 91 11.66 1.08 -1.52
CA LEU A 91 12.79 0.80 -2.42
C LEU A 91 13.01 1.91 -3.45
N LEU A 92 11.93 2.40 -4.08
CA LEU A 92 12.01 3.51 -5.02
C LEU A 92 12.56 4.77 -4.34
N LEU A 93 12.09 5.11 -3.14
CA LEU A 93 12.58 6.28 -2.41
C LEU A 93 14.04 6.11 -1.97
N SER A 94 14.43 4.92 -1.51
CA SER A 94 15.82 4.58 -1.16
C SER A 94 16.78 4.65 -2.34
N SER A 95 16.31 4.43 -3.58
CA SER A 95 17.17 4.53 -4.76
C SER A 95 17.78 5.92 -4.93
N GLY A 96 17.16 6.98 -4.37
CA GLY A 96 17.66 8.34 -4.49
C GLY A 96 17.73 8.87 -5.93
N HIS A 97 17.03 8.21 -6.86
CA HIS A 97 17.12 8.54 -8.28
C HIS A 97 16.68 9.99 -8.54
N THR A 98 17.48 10.75 -9.29
CA THR A 98 17.30 12.20 -9.48
C THR A 98 15.95 12.59 -10.08
N GLU A 99 15.33 11.71 -10.87
CA GLU A 99 14.01 11.95 -11.47
C GLU A 99 12.90 12.01 -10.44
N LEU A 100 13.05 11.38 -9.27
CA LEU A 100 12.08 11.53 -8.18
C LEU A 100 11.91 13.01 -7.81
N GLY A 101 13.00 13.77 -7.74
CA GLY A 101 12.98 15.19 -7.38
C GLY A 101 12.42 16.12 -8.47
N LYS A 102 12.20 15.63 -9.70
CA LYS A 102 11.65 16.42 -10.81
C LYS A 102 10.15 16.31 -10.94
N VAL A 103 9.53 15.33 -10.27
CA VAL A 103 8.11 15.04 -10.39
C VAL A 103 7.34 15.70 -9.24
N ASN A 104 6.28 16.41 -9.59
CA ASN A 104 5.26 16.87 -8.65
C ASN A 104 4.00 16.03 -8.81
N VAL A 105 3.35 15.71 -7.69
CA VAL A 105 2.13 14.90 -7.66
C VAL A 105 1.06 15.59 -6.81
N HIS A 106 -0.19 15.24 -7.10
CA HIS A 106 -1.34 15.75 -6.37
C HIS A 106 -1.34 15.20 -4.94
N SER A 107 -1.44 16.07 -3.93
CA SER A 107 -1.46 15.71 -2.51
C SER A 107 -2.86 15.74 -1.93
N HIS A 108 -3.37 16.91 -1.59
CA HIS A 108 -4.63 17.06 -0.86
C HIS A 108 -5.59 18.00 -1.57
N LEU A 109 -6.88 17.70 -1.43
CA LEU A 109 -7.95 18.52 -1.98
C LEU A 109 -8.06 19.83 -1.19
N ILE A 110 -7.81 20.96 -1.84
CA ILE A 110 -8.10 22.30 -1.36
C ILE A 110 -9.62 22.47 -1.37
N LYS A 111 -10.26 22.24 -0.22
CA LYS A 111 -11.70 22.48 -0.06
C LYS A 111 -11.96 23.99 -0.13
N SER A 112 -12.41 24.48 -1.29
CA SER A 112 -12.71 25.90 -1.51
C SER A 112 -13.96 26.40 -0.77
N THR A 113 -14.81 25.52 -0.24
CA THR A 113 -16.06 25.90 0.44
C THR A 113 -16.27 25.15 1.75
N ALA A 114 -16.55 25.89 2.82
CA ALA A 114 -16.94 25.34 4.12
C ALA A 114 -18.35 24.72 4.05
N GLY A 115 -18.50 23.48 4.54
CA GLY A 115 -19.76 22.73 4.60
C GLY A 115 -19.79 21.50 3.68
N ILE A 116 -20.94 20.79 3.66
CA ILE A 116 -21.16 19.62 2.79
C ILE A 116 -21.19 20.09 1.34
N THR A 117 -20.21 19.64 0.55
CA THR A 117 -20.17 19.89 -0.90
C THR A 117 -20.98 18.81 -1.61
N THR A 118 -22.15 19.18 -2.12
CA THR A 118 -22.99 18.30 -2.94
C THR A 118 -22.46 18.26 -4.38
N ARG A 119 -22.81 17.21 -5.14
CA ARG A 119 -22.37 17.01 -6.53
C ARG A 119 -22.63 18.22 -7.45
N SER A 120 -23.71 18.97 -7.22
CA SER A 120 -24.02 20.19 -7.97
C SER A 120 -23.11 21.38 -7.61
N LYS A 121 -22.65 21.48 -6.35
CA LYS A 121 -21.70 22.50 -5.91
C LYS A 121 -20.27 22.23 -6.40
N ALA A 122 -19.82 20.97 -6.39
CA ALA A 122 -18.52 20.57 -6.95
C ALA A 122 -18.40 20.85 -8.46
N LYS A 123 -19.52 20.81 -9.20
CA LYS A 123 -19.55 21.18 -10.62
C LYS A 123 -19.33 22.69 -10.85
N LEU A 124 -19.66 23.53 -9.86
CA LEU A 124 -19.55 25.00 -9.94
C LEU A 124 -18.21 25.51 -9.39
N ALA A 125 -17.60 24.77 -8.46
CA ALA A 125 -16.26 25.03 -7.93
C ALA A 125 -15.42 23.74 -8.10
N PRO A 126 -14.64 23.61 -9.19
CA PRO A 126 -13.87 22.41 -9.43
C PRO A 126 -12.84 22.18 -8.32
N ASP A 127 -12.66 20.90 -8.00
CA ASP A 127 -11.71 20.41 -7.02
C ASP A 127 -10.29 20.89 -7.33
N GLN A 128 -9.74 21.75 -6.47
CA GLN A 128 -8.36 22.20 -6.56
C GLN A 128 -7.50 21.29 -5.68
N TRP A 129 -6.36 20.86 -6.19
CA TRP A 129 -5.44 19.99 -5.47
C TRP A 129 -4.12 20.71 -5.29
N THR A 130 -3.49 20.53 -4.13
CA THR A 130 -2.11 20.97 -3.96
C THR A 130 -1.16 20.01 -4.68
N GLU A 131 -0.11 20.56 -5.27
CA GLU A 131 1.00 19.79 -5.80
C GLU A 131 2.14 19.75 -4.76
N VAL A 132 2.72 18.57 -4.58
CA VAL A 132 3.90 18.38 -3.72
C VAL A 132 4.95 17.58 -4.47
N PRO A 133 6.25 17.74 -4.13
CA PRO A 133 7.30 16.90 -4.69
C PRO A 133 7.04 15.42 -4.41
N LEU A 134 7.28 14.56 -5.39
CA LEU A 134 7.07 13.12 -5.30
C LEU A 134 7.77 12.48 -4.09
N PRO A 135 9.03 12.80 -3.73
CA PRO A 135 9.68 12.22 -2.55
C PRO A 135 8.94 12.53 -1.25
N VAL A 136 8.35 13.73 -1.14
CA VAL A 136 7.54 14.12 0.03
C VAL A 136 6.27 13.28 0.08
N LYS A 137 5.57 13.13 -1.05
CA LYS A 137 4.35 12.32 -1.12
C LYS A 137 4.63 10.85 -0.79
N MET A 138 5.71 10.28 -1.33
CA MET A 138 6.12 8.91 -1.04
C MET A 138 6.44 8.72 0.44
N LEU A 139 7.23 9.62 1.04
CA LEU A 139 7.55 9.55 2.46
C LEU A 139 6.28 9.69 3.33
N GLY A 140 5.35 10.56 2.93
CA GLY A 140 4.06 10.73 3.60
C GLY A 140 3.20 9.47 3.53
N LEU A 141 3.11 8.81 2.38
CA LEU A 141 2.38 7.54 2.22
C LEU A 141 2.98 6.42 3.09
N LEU A 142 4.32 6.34 3.17
CA LEU A 142 4.98 5.38 4.07
C LEU A 142 4.71 5.69 5.55
N ALA A 143 4.63 6.98 5.91
CA ALA A 143 4.29 7.40 7.26
C ALA A 143 2.82 7.15 7.60
N ASP A 144 1.90 7.33 6.65
CA ASP A 144 0.48 7.01 6.80
C ASP A 144 0.30 5.50 7.05
N GLN A 145 1.02 4.65 6.31
CA GLN A 145 1.01 3.20 6.56
C GLN A 145 1.56 2.85 7.95
N LEU A 146 2.60 3.58 8.39
CA LEU A 146 3.16 3.38 9.71
C LEU A 146 2.18 3.76 10.82
N ILE A 147 1.42 4.85 10.65
CA ILE A 147 0.34 5.24 11.58
C ILE A 147 -0.70 4.13 11.64
N GLU A 148 -1.18 3.63 10.50
CA GLU A 148 -2.20 2.58 10.44
C GLU A 148 -1.75 1.31 11.20
N MET A 149 -0.49 0.88 10.99
CA MET A 149 0.07 -0.27 11.70
C MET A 149 0.18 -0.01 13.21
N GLN A 150 0.61 1.18 13.63
CA GLN A 150 0.70 1.55 15.05
C GLN A 150 -0.67 1.58 15.73
N GLU A 151 -1.69 2.08 15.04
CA GLU A 151 -3.07 2.11 15.53
C GLU A 151 -3.65 0.70 15.71
N GLN A 152 -3.33 -0.23 14.80
CA GLN A 152 -3.76 -1.62 14.89
C GLN A 152 -3.10 -2.36 16.06
N VAL A 153 -1.80 -2.14 16.30
CA VAL A 153 -1.08 -2.73 17.45
C VAL A 153 -1.64 -2.22 18.78
N LEU A 154 -2.05 -0.96 18.87
CA LEU A 154 -2.67 -0.41 20.09
C LEU A 154 -4.10 -0.91 20.32
N ALA A 155 -4.77 -1.38 19.26
CA ALA A 155 -6.16 -1.85 19.32
C ALA A 155 -6.30 -3.36 19.58
N GLY A 156 -5.25 -4.16 19.38
CA GLY A 156 -5.29 -5.63 19.47
C GLY A 156 -4.30 -6.20 20.48
N ASP A 157 -4.82 -6.74 21.59
CA ASP A 157 -4.05 -7.52 22.57
C ASP A 157 -4.39 -9.03 22.50
N ASP A 158 -5.12 -9.51 21.47
CA ASP A 158 -5.54 -10.94 21.41
C ASP A 158 -5.74 -11.54 19.99
N GLU A 159 -5.57 -10.81 18.88
CA GLU A 159 -5.59 -11.38 17.53
C GLU A 159 -4.26 -11.07 16.83
N ALA A 160 -3.61 -12.10 16.28
CA ALA A 160 -2.37 -11.99 15.55
C ALA A 160 -2.48 -10.86 14.52
N SER A 161 -1.56 -9.89 14.56
CA SER A 161 -1.57 -8.77 13.61
C SER A 161 -1.59 -9.33 12.18
N ASP A 162 -2.51 -8.87 11.34
CA ASP A 162 -2.57 -9.24 9.91
C ASP A 162 -1.22 -8.97 9.16
N TRP A 163 -0.31 -8.22 9.78
CA TRP A 163 1.05 -7.96 9.29
C TRP A 163 2.11 -8.96 9.75
N GLU A 164 1.81 -9.77 10.78
CA GLU A 164 2.66 -10.79 11.41
C GLU A 164 2.24 -12.22 11.06
N GLU A 165 1.62 -12.45 9.90
CA GLU A 165 1.44 -13.80 9.38
C GLU A 165 2.78 -14.38 8.87
N ILE A 166 3.68 -14.69 9.80
CA ILE A 166 4.74 -15.66 9.56
C ILE A 166 4.10 -17.02 9.86
N GLN A 167 3.83 -17.79 8.81
CA GLN A 167 3.32 -19.14 8.95
C GLN A 167 4.30 -19.96 9.79
N GLU A 168 4.01 -20.12 11.09
CA GLU A 168 4.57 -21.23 11.84
C GLU A 168 4.06 -22.50 11.16
N ALA A 169 4.97 -23.20 10.50
CA ALA A 169 4.69 -24.49 9.88
C ALA A 169 3.97 -25.38 10.91
N ASP A 170 2.73 -25.72 10.57
CA ASP A 170 1.78 -26.51 11.34
C ASP A 170 2.45 -27.78 11.90
N VAL A 171 2.77 -27.74 13.21
CA VAL A 171 3.01 -28.95 14.00
C VAL A 171 1.71 -29.26 14.71
N GLU A 172 0.91 -30.08 14.03
CA GLU A 172 -0.19 -30.92 14.54
C GLU A 172 -0.25 -30.98 16.08
N SER A 173 -1.15 -30.21 16.70
CA SER A 173 -1.47 -30.37 18.12
C SER A 173 -2.96 -30.62 18.32
N ASP A 174 -3.29 -31.87 18.08
CA ASP A 174 -4.50 -32.58 18.50
C ASP A 174 -4.86 -32.30 19.97
N LYS A 175 -5.89 -31.48 20.25
CA LYS A 175 -6.49 -31.33 21.59
C LYS A 175 -8.01 -31.18 21.54
N ASN A 176 -8.68 -32.32 21.39
CA ASN A 176 -9.96 -32.54 22.05
C ASN A 176 -9.75 -32.64 23.57
N LEU A 177 -10.33 -31.75 24.40
CA LEU A 177 -10.53 -31.98 25.83
C LEU A 177 -11.62 -31.08 26.47
N LEU A 178 -12.83 -31.66 26.55
CA LEU A 178 -13.81 -31.62 27.65
C LEU A 178 -14.45 -30.28 28.15
N TYR A 179 -15.68 -30.04 27.67
CA TYR A 179 -16.97 -29.91 28.41
C TYR A 179 -17.05 -29.21 29.81
N SER A 180 -17.79 -28.08 29.79
CA SER A 180 -19.00 -27.74 30.60
C SER A 180 -18.89 -27.30 32.08
N ALA A 181 -19.49 -26.14 32.44
CA ALA A 181 -20.89 -26.01 32.90
C ALA A 181 -21.25 -24.65 33.57
N ALA A 182 -22.52 -24.23 33.36
CA ALA A 182 -23.43 -23.41 34.23
C ALA A 182 -23.80 -21.94 33.83
N ALA A 183 -24.80 -21.84 32.93
CA ALA A 183 -26.04 -21.00 32.82
C ALA A 183 -26.25 -19.66 33.61
N PRO A 184 -27.24 -18.77 33.27
CA PRO A 184 -28.33 -18.88 32.26
C PRO A 184 -28.63 -17.67 31.34
N SER A 185 -29.07 -17.99 30.13
CA SER A 185 -30.19 -17.41 29.34
C SER A 185 -30.63 -15.95 29.54
N PHE A 186 -30.32 -15.09 28.56
CA PHE A 186 -31.27 -14.12 27.96
C PHE A 186 -30.88 -13.84 26.50
N GLY A 187 -31.82 -14.01 25.56
CA GLY A 187 -31.69 -13.50 24.18
C GLY A 187 -31.06 -14.44 23.14
N ARG A 188 -31.61 -15.65 22.94
CA ARG A 188 -31.32 -16.48 21.75
C ARG A 188 -31.95 -15.86 20.48
N THR A 189 -31.34 -14.81 19.95
CA THR A 189 -31.22 -14.63 18.50
C THR A 189 -29.92 -15.32 18.14
N THR A 190 -30.09 -16.58 17.75
CA THR A 190 -29.09 -17.64 17.75
C THR A 190 -27.94 -17.28 16.82
N TYR A 191 -26.72 -17.32 17.35
CA TYR A 191 -25.46 -17.35 16.61
C TYR A 191 -25.55 -18.21 15.33
N ASP A 192 -26.24 -19.34 15.38
CA ASP A 192 -26.57 -20.21 14.23
C ASP A 192 -27.26 -19.49 13.05
N GLN A 193 -28.09 -18.47 13.30
CA GLN A 193 -28.74 -17.67 12.24
C GLN A 193 -27.76 -16.68 11.62
N LEU A 194 -26.85 -16.10 12.41
CA LEU A 194 -25.78 -15.24 11.90
C LEU A 194 -24.78 -16.08 11.10
N GLU A 195 -24.47 -17.28 11.56
CA GLU A 195 -23.58 -18.21 10.87
C GLU A 195 -24.22 -18.76 9.59
N ALA A 196 -25.53 -19.07 9.59
CA ALA A 196 -26.25 -19.43 8.38
C ALA A 196 -26.36 -18.25 7.40
N MET A 197 -26.47 -17.01 7.88
CA MET A 197 -26.41 -15.82 7.03
C MET A 197 -25.01 -15.62 6.45
N ALA A 198 -23.96 -15.71 7.28
CA ALA A 198 -22.57 -15.63 6.83
C ALA A 198 -22.28 -16.68 5.75
N LYS A 199 -22.72 -17.92 5.96
CA LYS A 199 -22.54 -19.01 5.01
C LYS A 199 -23.34 -18.81 3.71
N ALA A 200 -24.57 -18.31 3.79
CA ALA A 200 -25.37 -17.99 2.61
C ALA A 200 -24.82 -16.80 1.78
N PHE A 201 -24.06 -15.89 2.40
CA PHE A 201 -23.31 -14.85 1.69
C PHE A 201 -21.96 -15.34 1.16
N ASN A 202 -21.35 -16.35 1.79
CA ASN A 202 -20.07 -16.95 1.39
C ASN A 202 -20.20 -17.98 0.25
N GLU A 203 -21.39 -18.55 0.01
CA GLU A 203 -21.63 -19.53 -1.08
C GLU A 203 -21.50 -18.95 -2.50
N ASN A 204 -21.28 -17.63 -2.65
CA ASN A 204 -20.97 -17.00 -3.94
C ASN A 204 -19.48 -16.60 -4.07
N GLN A 205 -18.62 -17.01 -3.13
CA GLN A 205 -17.18 -16.72 -3.09
C GLN A 205 -16.29 -17.93 -3.42
N GLU A 206 -16.81 -18.94 -4.13
CA GLU A 206 -15.98 -20.06 -4.65
C GLU A 206 -14.99 -19.63 -5.77
N ASP A 207 -14.90 -18.35 -6.12
CA ASP A 207 -13.96 -17.81 -7.11
C ASP A 207 -12.75 -17.05 -6.48
N ASP A 208 -12.69 -16.88 -5.15
CA ASP A 208 -11.62 -16.10 -4.49
C ASP A 208 -10.49 -16.97 -3.87
N GLU A 209 -10.63 -18.31 -3.80
CA GLU A 209 -9.63 -19.19 -3.15
C GLU A 209 -8.34 -19.41 -3.98
N ASP A 210 -8.37 -19.18 -5.30
CA ASP A 210 -7.21 -19.41 -6.17
C ASP A 210 -6.18 -18.26 -6.16
N ASP A 211 -6.57 -17.03 -5.82
CA ASP A 211 -5.64 -15.88 -5.77
C ASP A 211 -4.69 -15.97 -4.56
N ASP A 212 -5.09 -16.72 -3.53
CA ASP A 212 -4.36 -16.86 -2.27
C ASP A 212 -3.19 -17.86 -2.36
N LEU A 213 -3.31 -18.90 -3.20
CA LEU A 213 -2.23 -19.88 -3.39
C LEU A 213 -0.97 -19.28 -4.02
N LEU A 214 -1.13 -18.28 -4.90
CA LEU A 214 0.00 -17.60 -5.54
C LEU A 214 0.65 -16.54 -4.63
N SER A 215 -0.11 -15.97 -3.69
CA SER A 215 0.41 -15.01 -2.70
C SER A 215 1.29 -15.72 -1.66
N VAL A 216 0.87 -16.91 -1.20
CA VAL A 216 1.57 -17.74 -0.22
C VAL A 216 2.95 -18.19 -0.69
N ALA A 217 3.10 -18.49 -1.99
CA ALA A 217 4.38 -18.94 -2.55
C ALA A 217 5.36 -17.80 -2.87
N ASP A 218 4.93 -16.54 -2.82
CA ASP A 218 5.77 -15.39 -3.16
C ASP A 218 6.62 -14.97 -1.95
N PRO A 219 7.97 -14.92 -2.06
CA PRO A 219 8.84 -14.43 -0.99
C PRO A 219 8.49 -13.01 -0.49
N LEU A 220 7.79 -12.20 -1.30
CA LEU A 220 7.32 -10.89 -0.86
C LEU A 220 6.26 -10.95 0.23
N ASN A 221 5.58 -12.09 0.40
CA ASN A 221 4.61 -12.26 1.49
C ASN A 221 5.29 -12.42 2.86
N GLU A 222 6.53 -12.92 2.88
CA GLU A 222 7.36 -13.08 4.09
C GLU A 222 7.87 -11.75 4.64
N ILE A 223 7.66 -10.63 3.93
CA ILE A 223 8.04 -9.30 4.40
C ILE A 223 7.22 -8.96 5.65
N ASN A 224 7.91 -8.90 6.80
CA ASN A 224 7.39 -8.24 7.99
C ASN A 224 7.40 -6.73 7.75
N LEU A 225 6.25 -6.17 7.35
CA LEU A 225 6.12 -4.78 6.95
C LEU A 225 6.47 -3.77 8.05
N PRO A 226 6.07 -3.97 9.33
CA PRO A 226 6.49 -3.10 10.43
C PRO A 226 8.01 -2.99 10.57
N ASN A 227 8.70 -4.13 10.63
CA ASN A 227 10.16 -4.16 10.75
C ASN A 227 10.84 -3.58 9.52
N TYR A 228 10.33 -3.92 8.32
CA TYR A 228 10.86 -3.40 7.07
C TYR A 228 10.77 -1.87 6.99
N LEU A 229 9.63 -1.29 7.36
CA LEU A 229 9.47 0.17 7.38
C LEU A 229 10.34 0.82 8.45
N ALA A 230 10.47 0.20 9.62
CA ALA A 230 11.37 0.70 10.65
C ALA A 230 12.82 0.76 10.22
N ASP A 231 13.31 -0.31 9.61
CA ASP A 231 14.66 -0.36 9.08
C ASP A 231 14.84 0.62 7.92
N PHE A 232 13.83 0.77 7.05
CA PHE A 232 13.84 1.79 6.01
C PHE A 232 14.01 3.20 6.58
N PHE A 233 13.19 3.63 7.54
CA PHE A 233 13.26 4.99 8.09
C PHE A 233 14.59 5.25 8.80
N ARG A 234 15.10 4.27 9.56
CA ARG A 234 16.43 4.34 10.20
C ARG A 234 17.52 4.49 9.15
N ASN A 235 17.58 3.59 8.17
CA ASN A 235 18.59 3.60 7.11
C ASN A 235 18.54 4.88 6.27
N PHE A 236 17.33 5.34 5.93
CA PHE A 236 17.13 6.54 5.13
C PHE A 236 17.56 7.81 5.88
N SER A 237 17.24 7.91 7.19
CA SER A 237 17.69 9.02 8.04
C SER A 237 19.21 9.07 8.20
N HIS A 238 19.88 7.91 8.31
CA HIS A 238 21.33 7.81 8.43
C HIS A 238 22.05 8.06 7.10
N GLY A 239 21.54 7.52 5.99
CA GLY A 239 22.16 7.60 4.68
C GLY A 239 22.08 9.00 4.07
N ASN A 240 20.97 9.71 4.25
CA ASN A 240 20.77 11.03 3.65
C ASN A 240 20.02 12.00 4.57
N ARG A 241 20.62 12.29 5.72
CA ARG A 241 20.02 13.09 6.79
C ARG A 241 19.47 14.45 6.33
N GLN A 242 20.19 15.17 5.49
CA GLN A 242 19.75 16.49 5.02
C GLN A 242 18.48 16.40 4.17
N LEU A 243 18.42 15.42 3.27
CA LEU A 243 17.25 15.18 2.45
C LEU A 243 16.08 14.71 3.31
N PHE A 244 16.33 13.77 4.24
CA PHE A 244 15.32 13.30 5.18
C PHE A 244 14.71 14.44 6.00
N ASP A 245 15.54 15.27 6.63
CA ASP A 245 15.10 16.41 7.44
C ASP A 245 14.28 17.40 6.61
N HIS A 246 14.66 17.65 5.35
CA HIS A 246 13.91 18.51 4.44
C HIS A 246 12.55 17.90 4.07
N LEU A 247 12.48 16.59 3.79
CA LEU A 247 11.22 15.93 3.48
C LEU A 247 10.28 15.93 4.70
N CYS A 248 10.80 15.64 5.89
CA CYS A 248 10.02 15.65 7.13
C CYS A 248 9.39 17.02 7.45
N GLN A 249 10.01 18.13 7.06
CA GLN A 249 9.43 19.47 7.26
C GLN A 249 8.10 19.67 6.52
N SER A 250 7.88 18.93 5.43
CA SER A 250 6.68 19.02 4.61
C SER A 250 5.59 18.03 5.02
N LEU A 251 5.85 17.16 6.00
CA LEU A 251 4.90 16.17 6.51
C LEU A 251 3.98 16.77 7.59
N THR A 252 2.85 16.09 7.82
CA THR A 252 1.93 16.45 8.91
C THR A 252 2.54 16.14 10.27
N GLN A 253 1.98 16.71 11.35
CA GLN A 253 2.46 16.44 12.70
C GLN A 253 2.35 14.94 13.05
N ALA A 254 1.20 14.31 12.76
CA ALA A 254 0.99 12.89 13.02
C ALA A 254 2.01 12.00 12.30
N GLN A 255 2.30 12.29 11.02
CA GLN A 255 3.32 11.56 10.25
C GLN A 255 4.71 11.69 10.87
N ARG A 256 5.09 12.90 11.31
CA ARG A 256 6.38 13.12 11.99
C ARG A 256 6.47 12.38 13.32
N ASP A 257 5.39 12.38 14.09
CA ASP A 257 5.35 11.69 15.38
C ASP A 257 5.47 10.17 15.21
N ALA A 258 4.75 9.59 14.24
CA ALA A 258 4.84 8.16 13.93
C ALA A 258 6.26 7.74 13.51
N ILE A 259 6.91 8.54 12.64
CA ILE A 259 8.32 8.31 12.26
C ILE A 259 9.24 8.42 13.48
N ALA A 260 9.02 9.42 14.34
CA ALA A 260 9.85 9.63 15.53
C ALA A 260 9.76 8.46 16.53
N VAL A 261 8.59 7.83 16.68
CA VAL A 261 8.44 6.62 17.52
C VAL A 261 9.41 5.52 17.07
N VAL A 262 9.51 5.31 15.76
CA VAL A 262 10.32 4.23 15.18
C VAL A 262 11.82 4.55 15.14
N LEU A 263 12.18 5.81 15.01
CA LEU A 263 13.59 6.23 15.07
C LEU A 263 14.15 6.20 16.50
N ASN A 264 13.29 6.28 17.52
CA ASN A 264 13.69 6.32 18.94
C ASN A 264 13.50 4.99 19.68
N GLY A 265 12.70 4.06 19.14
CA GLY A 265 12.60 2.67 19.60
C GLY A 265 13.73 1.82 19.06
#